data_AF-A0A660ZN70-F1
#
_entry.id   AF-A0A660ZN70-F1
#
_cell.length_a   1.000
_cell.length_b   1.000
_cell.length_c   1.000
_cell.angle_alpha   90.00
_cell.angle_beta   90.00
_cell.angle_gamma   90.00
#
_symmetry.space_group_name_H-M   'P 1'
#
loop_
_entity.id
_entity.type
_entity.pdbx_description
1 polymer ?
#
loop_
_entity_poly.entity_id
_entity_poly.type
_entity_poly.pdbx_seq_one_letter_code
_entity_poly.pdbx_strand_id
1 'polypeptide(L)'
;MITKRFHRDHIAGGAERFAWRLASKLADSGSAVNVLGARLRKGWKSSEKVSTGKGIIRVKRFPHPRFRLLGTFMYNLSLFFELAFKHRSVSVVHVNFASKELMTAATARALGGPPVVCRIACAGETGELAIISRTRYARLFKHLTRWVDSFVALSDEIEEELECFGIEPDRIVKIPNGVDTDVFIPPSSEERNSARTLLGLGNGELAIAFAGRLSHQKGLDVLIRAAGRLHGHIKVLIAG
;
A
#
# COMPACT_ATOMS: atom_id res chain seq x y z
N MET A 1 5.58 11.68 1.65
CA MET A 1 5.14 10.32 1.28
C MET A 1 5.71 9.95 -0.08
N ILE A 2 6.23 8.73 -0.22
CA ILE A 2 6.76 8.19 -1.47
C ILE A 2 5.85 7.04 -1.92
N THR A 3 5.28 7.19 -3.11
CA THR A 3 4.52 6.14 -3.79
C THR A 3 4.65 6.33 -5.29
N LYS A 4 5.09 5.28 -5.98
CA LYS A 4 5.38 5.34 -7.40
C LYS A 4 4.15 5.70 -8.24
N ARG A 5 2.97 5.21 -7.84
CA ARG A 5 1.68 5.46 -8.50
C ARG A 5 0.80 6.28 -7.57
N PHE A 6 0.55 7.52 -7.95
CA PHE A 6 -0.35 8.41 -7.23
C PHE A 6 -1.01 9.39 -8.19
N HIS A 7 -2.29 9.16 -8.44
CA HIS A 7 -3.12 10.01 -9.27
C HIS A 7 -4.58 9.80 -8.88
N ARG A 8 -5.31 10.90 -8.63
CA ARG A 8 -6.69 10.88 -8.12
C ARG A 8 -7.61 9.98 -8.95
N ASP A 9 -7.52 10.11 -10.27
CA ASP A 9 -8.41 9.40 -11.21
C ASP A 9 -7.90 8.01 -11.63
N HIS A 10 -6.77 7.56 -11.08
CA HIS A 10 -6.18 6.26 -11.43
C HIS A 10 -5.82 5.49 -10.17
N ILE A 11 -6.85 5.17 -9.39
CA ILE A 11 -6.75 4.32 -8.21
C ILE A 11 -7.27 2.93 -8.58
N ALA A 12 -6.36 2.05 -8.98
CA ALA A 12 -6.66 0.70 -9.45
C ALA A 12 -6.64 -0.35 -8.33
N GLY A 13 -5.86 -0.13 -7.26
CA GLY A 13 -5.64 -1.15 -6.21
C GLY A 13 -5.77 -0.63 -4.78
N GLY A 14 -5.85 -1.56 -3.82
CA GLY A 14 -5.93 -1.25 -2.39
C GLY A 14 -4.74 -0.42 -1.88
N ALA A 15 -3.55 -0.69 -2.39
CA ALA A 15 -2.34 0.09 -2.18
C ALA A 15 -2.49 1.59 -2.54
N GLU A 16 -3.03 1.87 -3.72
CA GLU A 16 -3.24 3.23 -4.21
C GLU A 16 -4.38 3.93 -3.45
N ARG A 17 -5.46 3.19 -3.11
CA ARG A 17 -6.54 3.69 -2.24
C ARG A 17 -6.02 4.08 -0.87
N PHE A 18 -5.19 3.22 -0.27
CA PHE A 18 -4.59 3.48 1.02
C PHE A 18 -3.71 4.74 0.97
N ALA A 19 -2.79 4.84 0.01
CA ALA A 19 -1.93 6.00 -0.15
C ALA A 19 -2.75 7.29 -0.29
N TRP A 20 -3.82 7.26 -1.09
CA TRP A 20 -4.74 8.39 -1.25
C TRP A 20 -5.45 8.77 0.06
N ARG A 21 -6.02 7.78 0.77
CA ARG A 21 -6.74 8.01 2.03
C ARG A 21 -5.82 8.56 3.12
N LEU A 22 -4.65 7.97 3.29
CA LEU A 22 -3.66 8.44 4.26
C LEU A 22 -3.20 9.87 3.93
N ALA A 23 -2.82 10.14 2.68
CA ALA A 23 -2.41 11.47 2.25
C ALA A 23 -3.53 12.50 2.45
N SER A 24 -4.78 12.14 2.14
CA SER A 24 -5.95 13.03 2.30
C SER A 24 -6.23 13.32 3.76
N LYS A 25 -6.30 12.31 4.63
CA LYS A 25 -6.59 12.51 6.06
C LYS A 25 -5.47 13.27 6.78
N LEU A 26 -4.22 13.08 6.38
CA LEU A 26 -3.10 13.90 6.88
C LEU A 26 -3.22 15.36 6.41
N ALA A 27 -3.57 15.59 5.15
CA ALA A 27 -3.78 16.96 4.66
C ALA A 27 -4.98 17.64 5.34
N ASP A 28 -6.09 16.91 5.53
CA ASP A 28 -7.31 17.39 6.18
C ASP A 28 -7.12 17.69 7.67
N SER A 29 -6.12 17.07 8.32
CA SER A 29 -5.72 17.39 9.70
C SER A 29 -4.72 18.54 9.80
N GLY A 30 -4.41 19.21 8.68
CA GLY A 30 -3.52 20.38 8.63
C GLY A 30 -2.05 20.05 8.38
N SER A 31 -1.68 18.78 8.19
CA SER A 31 -0.30 18.40 7.87
C SER A 31 0.08 18.81 6.44
N ALA A 32 1.29 19.32 6.25
CA ALA A 32 1.83 19.60 4.92
C ALA A 32 2.23 18.30 4.19
N VAL A 33 1.37 17.81 3.30
CA VAL A 33 1.60 16.54 2.59
C VAL A 33 2.21 16.74 1.21
N ASN A 34 3.46 16.28 1.05
CA ASN A 34 4.12 16.12 -0.25
C ASN A 34 4.13 14.64 -0.66
N VAL A 35 3.60 14.33 -1.84
CA VAL A 35 3.65 13.00 -2.45
C VAL A 35 4.64 12.99 -3.60
N LEU A 36 5.66 12.15 -3.49
CA LEU A 36 6.69 11.95 -4.50
C LEU A 36 6.43 10.64 -5.25
N GLY A 37 6.29 10.72 -6.57
CA GLY A 37 5.96 9.56 -7.41
C GLY A 37 6.61 9.61 -8.79
N ALA A 38 6.27 8.66 -9.65
CA ALA A 38 6.79 8.58 -11.01
C ALA A 38 5.79 9.13 -12.04
N ARG A 39 6.29 9.81 -13.08
CA ARG A 39 5.48 10.25 -14.23
C ARG A 39 5.34 9.09 -15.21
N LEU A 40 4.39 8.19 -14.93
CA LEU A 40 4.21 6.94 -15.69
C LEU A 40 3.35 7.09 -16.97
N ARG A 41 2.59 8.18 -17.09
CA ARG A 41 1.73 8.47 -18.26
C ARG A 41 2.05 9.85 -18.82
N LYS A 42 1.98 10.01 -20.14
CA LYS A 42 2.29 11.27 -20.85
C LYS A 42 1.47 12.45 -20.33
N GLY A 43 0.18 12.21 -20.04
CA GLY A 43 -0.76 13.22 -19.53
C GLY A 43 -0.59 13.61 -18.05
N TRP A 44 0.20 12.87 -17.26
CA TRP A 44 0.41 13.24 -15.86
C TRP A 44 1.29 14.47 -15.76
N LYS A 45 0.85 15.48 -15.00
CA LYS A 45 1.66 16.67 -14.70
C LYS A 45 2.87 16.28 -13.84
N SER A 46 4.01 16.95 -14.06
CA SER A 46 5.22 16.79 -13.24
C SER A 46 5.06 17.33 -11.83
N SER A 47 4.19 18.32 -11.64
CA SER A 47 3.80 18.86 -10.34
C SER A 47 2.33 19.27 -10.40
N GLU A 48 1.60 19.03 -9.32
CA GLU A 48 0.25 19.55 -9.13
C GLU A 48 -0.12 19.67 -7.65
N LYS A 49 -1.11 20.50 -7.37
CA LYS A 49 -1.77 20.59 -6.06
C LYS A 49 -3.14 19.95 -6.21
N VAL A 50 -3.44 18.99 -5.33
CA VAL A 50 -4.70 18.26 -5.33
C VAL A 50 -5.45 18.63 -4.06
N SER A 51 -6.60 19.27 -4.20
CA SER A 51 -7.47 19.58 -3.07
C SER A 51 -8.10 18.31 -2.52
N THR A 52 -8.19 18.27 -1.20
CA THR A 52 -8.88 17.24 -0.42
C THR A 52 -10.12 17.85 0.22
N GLY A 53 -10.72 17.24 1.23
CA GLY A 53 -11.94 17.80 1.84
C GLY A 53 -11.67 19.14 2.54
N LYS A 54 -10.57 19.23 3.28
CA LYS A 54 -10.15 20.38 4.09
C LYS A 54 -8.69 20.79 3.85
N GLY A 55 -7.88 19.94 3.20
CA GLY A 55 -6.46 20.21 2.95
C GLY A 55 -6.05 20.23 1.47
N ILE A 56 -4.73 20.34 1.24
CA ILE A 56 -4.12 20.27 -0.09
C ILE A 56 -2.92 19.31 -0.06
N ILE A 57 -2.89 18.36 -1.00
CA ILE A 57 -1.75 17.49 -1.25
C ILE A 57 -0.91 18.07 -2.39
N ARG A 58 0.40 18.20 -2.20
CA ARG A 58 1.34 18.57 -3.27
C ARG A 58 1.91 17.30 -3.88
N VAL A 59 1.66 17.06 -5.16
CA VAL A 59 2.17 15.88 -5.86
C VAL A 59 3.30 16.30 -6.78
N LYS A 60 4.45 15.66 -6.65
CA LYS A 60 5.61 15.84 -7.54
C LYS A 60 5.99 14.51 -8.16
N ARG A 61 6.08 14.49 -9.48
CA ARG A 61 6.34 13.29 -10.28
C ARG A 61 7.63 13.42 -11.05
N PHE A 62 8.55 12.49 -10.82
CA PHE A 62 9.84 12.48 -11.49
C PHE A 62 9.77 11.73 -12.84
N PRO A 63 10.67 12.03 -13.78
CA PRO A 63 10.73 11.34 -15.06
C PRO A 63 10.87 9.83 -14.90
N HIS A 64 10.10 9.08 -15.68
CA HIS A 64 10.21 7.62 -15.77
C HIS A 64 9.95 7.18 -17.22
N PRO A 65 10.94 7.32 -18.13
CA PRO A 65 10.81 6.86 -19.51
C PRO A 65 10.37 5.40 -19.61
N ARG A 66 9.79 5.03 -20.76
CA ARG A 66 9.22 3.69 -21.01
C ARG A 66 10.25 2.57 -20.95
N PHE A 67 11.53 2.88 -21.20
CA PHE A 67 12.63 1.92 -21.04
C PHE A 67 12.78 1.55 -19.57
N ARG A 68 12.40 0.30 -19.22
CA ARG A 68 12.15 -0.13 -17.84
C ARG A 68 13.30 0.15 -16.86
N LEU A 69 14.54 -0.19 -17.24
CA LEU A 69 15.72 -0.03 -16.38
C LEU A 69 16.10 1.45 -16.25
N LEU A 70 16.25 2.15 -17.38
CA LEU A 70 16.57 3.57 -17.41
C LEU A 70 15.52 4.41 -16.67
N GLY A 71 14.23 4.10 -16.85
CA GLY A 71 13.14 4.79 -16.17
C GLY A 71 13.17 4.59 -14.66
N THR A 72 13.49 3.38 -14.20
CA THR A 72 13.67 3.11 -12.77
C THR A 72 14.87 3.86 -12.21
N PHE A 73 15.99 3.87 -12.94
CA PHE A 73 17.21 4.58 -12.53
C PHE A 73 17.00 6.08 -12.44
N MET A 74 16.49 6.73 -13.50
CA MET A 74 16.22 8.17 -13.52
C MET A 74 15.24 8.61 -12.43
N TYR A 75 14.20 7.80 -12.20
CA TYR A 75 13.24 8.05 -11.14
C TYR A 75 13.90 8.03 -9.75
N ASN A 76 14.67 6.99 -9.44
CA ASN A 76 15.33 6.86 -8.13
C ASN A 76 16.45 7.89 -7.96
N LEU A 77 17.18 8.25 -9.02
CA LEU A 77 18.19 9.31 -8.97
C LEU A 77 17.55 10.67 -8.67
N SER A 78 16.44 10.99 -9.33
CA SER A 78 15.70 12.24 -9.07
C SER A 78 15.14 12.27 -7.64
N LEU A 79 14.60 11.14 -7.18
CA LEU A 79 14.11 10.97 -5.82
C LEU A 79 15.23 11.15 -4.80
N PHE A 80 16.41 10.56 -5.04
CA PHE A 80 17.59 10.72 -4.20
C PHE A 80 17.97 12.20 -4.05
N PHE A 81 18.11 12.94 -5.15
CA PHE A 81 18.46 14.36 -5.09
C PHE A 81 17.41 15.20 -4.37
N GLU A 82 16.13 14.87 -4.52
CA GLU A 82 15.06 15.53 -3.78
C GLU A 82 15.22 15.31 -2.27
N LEU A 83 15.46 14.07 -1.85
CA LEU A 83 15.55 13.70 -0.44
C LEU A 83 16.89 14.11 0.20
N ALA A 84 17.99 14.06 -0.52
CA ALA A 84 19.31 14.37 0.01
C ALA A 84 19.57 15.89 0.10
N PHE A 85 19.02 16.70 -0.81
CA PHE A 85 19.40 18.12 -0.91
C PHE A 85 18.25 19.12 -0.78
N LYS A 86 16.99 18.70 -0.96
CA LYS A 86 15.82 19.60 -0.94
C LYS A 86 14.90 19.37 0.26
N HIS A 87 15.39 18.68 1.28
CA HIS A 87 14.60 18.17 2.39
C HIS A 87 14.50 19.10 3.61
N ARG A 88 15.03 20.33 3.55
CA ARG A 88 15.12 21.24 4.71
C ARG A 88 13.78 21.54 5.41
N SER A 89 12.65 21.30 4.75
CA SER A 89 11.30 21.47 5.30
C SER A 89 10.53 20.15 5.52
N VAL A 90 11.18 19.00 5.34
CA VAL A 90 10.57 17.67 5.47
C VAL A 90 10.93 17.07 6.82
N SER A 91 9.94 16.93 7.69
CA SER A 91 10.14 16.32 9.01
C SER A 91 10.25 14.79 8.96
N VAL A 92 9.60 14.15 7.98
CA VAL A 92 9.58 12.68 7.85
C VAL A 92 9.29 12.24 6.43
N VAL A 93 9.91 11.13 6.02
CA VAL A 93 9.69 10.46 4.73
C VAL A 93 8.99 9.13 4.97
N HIS A 94 7.71 9.05 4.60
CA HIS A 94 6.95 7.79 4.62
C HIS A 94 7.03 7.09 3.27
N VAL A 95 7.60 5.87 3.20
CA VAL A 95 7.62 4.99 2.02
C VAL A 95 6.55 3.90 2.16
N ASN A 96 5.67 3.76 1.18
CA ASN A 96 4.51 2.86 1.30
C ASN A 96 4.82 1.36 1.09
N PHE A 97 6.03 1.03 0.62
CA PHE A 97 6.45 -0.33 0.32
C PHE A 97 7.94 -0.50 0.57
N ALA A 98 8.36 -1.67 1.04
CA ALA A 98 9.70 -2.17 0.94
C ALA A 98 10.04 -2.39 -0.55
N SER A 99 10.73 -1.40 -1.12
CA SER A 99 10.98 -1.33 -2.55
C SER A 99 12.33 -0.63 -2.85
N LYS A 100 12.60 -0.35 -4.12
CA LYS A 100 13.81 0.41 -4.52
C LYS A 100 13.77 1.86 -4.02
N GLU A 101 12.57 2.40 -3.88
CA GLU A 101 12.30 3.71 -3.30
C GLU A 101 12.70 3.75 -1.83
N LEU A 102 12.50 2.66 -1.08
CA LEU A 102 13.00 2.56 0.29
C LEU A 102 14.53 2.60 0.34
N MET A 103 15.21 1.83 -0.52
CA MET A 103 16.68 1.89 -0.59
C MET A 103 17.17 3.31 -0.89
N THR A 104 16.50 4.01 -1.82
CA THR A 104 16.81 5.41 -2.15
C THR A 104 16.63 6.34 -0.95
N ALA A 105 15.51 6.21 -0.23
CA ALA A 105 15.23 7.02 0.96
C ALA A 105 16.23 6.72 2.10
N ALA A 106 16.54 5.45 2.33
CA ALA A 106 17.53 5.02 3.32
C ALA A 106 18.94 5.55 2.99
N THR A 107 19.36 5.52 1.73
CA THR A 107 20.65 6.11 1.32
C THR A 107 20.65 7.63 1.51
N ALA A 108 19.56 8.33 1.21
CA ALA A 108 19.46 9.76 1.48
C ALA A 108 19.52 10.05 3.00
N ARG A 109 18.87 9.21 3.82
CA ARG A 109 18.93 9.29 5.29
C ARG A 109 20.35 9.09 5.82
N ALA A 110 21.09 8.13 5.27
CA ALA A 110 22.50 7.91 5.63
C ALA A 110 23.40 9.14 5.38
N LEU A 111 22.99 10.05 4.49
CA LEU A 111 23.70 11.29 4.16
C LEU A 111 23.13 12.52 4.90
N GLY A 112 22.38 12.31 5.98
CA GLY A 112 21.78 13.38 6.78
C GLY A 112 20.40 13.83 6.32
N GLY A 113 19.75 13.08 5.42
CA GLY A 113 18.35 13.30 5.04
C GLY A 113 17.36 13.07 6.20
N PRO A 114 16.05 13.33 5.97
CA PRO A 114 15.02 13.22 7.00
C PRO A 114 14.82 11.77 7.45
N PRO A 115 14.28 11.55 8.66
CA PRO A 115 13.94 10.22 9.13
C PRO A 115 12.96 9.52 8.19
N VAL A 116 13.16 8.21 8.02
CA VAL A 116 12.43 7.37 7.06
C VAL A 116 11.57 6.37 7.81
N VAL A 117 10.28 6.39 7.52
CA VAL A 117 9.31 5.38 7.97
C VAL A 117 8.91 4.55 6.76
N CYS A 118 9.01 3.22 6.86
CA CYS A 118 8.56 2.33 5.80
C CYS A 118 7.38 1.49 6.26
N ARG A 119 6.31 1.49 5.48
CA ARG A 119 5.20 0.56 5.70
C ARG A 119 5.36 -0.68 4.84
N ILE A 120 5.07 -1.85 5.41
CA ILE A 120 4.95 -3.11 4.68
C ILE A 120 3.46 -3.38 4.46
N ALA A 121 3.06 -3.69 3.23
CA ALA A 121 1.65 -3.85 2.84
C ALA A 121 1.21 -5.31 2.67
N CYS A 122 2.15 -6.25 2.58
CA CYS A 122 1.84 -7.66 2.36
C CYS A 122 2.90 -8.58 2.96
N ALA A 123 2.45 -9.60 3.69
CA ALA A 123 3.23 -10.73 4.16
C ALA A 123 3.14 -11.94 3.21
N GLY A 124 3.85 -13.00 3.56
CA GLY A 124 3.86 -14.32 2.96
C GLY A 124 4.76 -14.40 1.73
N GLU A 125 4.63 -15.48 0.97
CA GLU A 125 5.48 -15.76 -0.20
C GLU A 125 5.38 -14.71 -1.32
N THR A 126 4.24 -14.01 -1.38
CA THR A 126 3.99 -12.89 -2.30
C THR A 126 4.20 -11.52 -1.64
N GLY A 127 4.64 -11.51 -0.40
CA GLY A 127 4.93 -10.33 0.41
C GLY A 127 6.21 -9.62 -0.01
N GLU A 128 6.38 -8.39 0.47
CA GLU A 128 7.44 -7.51 -0.01
C GLU A 128 8.82 -7.98 0.41
N LEU A 129 8.97 -8.43 1.67
CA LEU A 129 10.23 -8.94 2.19
C LEU A 129 10.63 -10.26 1.53
N ALA A 130 9.67 -11.16 1.29
CA ALA A 130 9.90 -12.39 0.53
C ALA A 130 10.36 -12.10 -0.91
N ILE A 131 9.68 -11.18 -1.61
CA ILE A 131 10.06 -10.74 -2.95
C ILE A 131 11.45 -10.14 -2.96
N ILE A 132 11.77 -9.24 -2.03
CA ILE A 132 13.08 -8.57 -1.95
C ILE A 132 14.20 -9.56 -1.67
N SER A 133 13.97 -10.53 -0.78
CA SER A 133 14.96 -11.54 -0.39
C SER A 133 15.41 -12.40 -1.57
N ARG A 134 14.55 -12.55 -2.59
CA ARG A 134 14.84 -13.28 -3.84
C ARG A 134 15.55 -12.44 -4.91
N THR A 135 15.83 -11.16 -4.64
CA THR A 135 16.49 -10.27 -5.60
C THR A 135 18.01 -10.29 -5.47
N ARG A 136 18.71 -9.97 -6.57
CA ARG A 136 20.19 -9.81 -6.58
C ARG A 136 20.73 -8.74 -5.63
N TYR A 137 19.89 -7.83 -5.14
CA TYR A 137 20.26 -6.73 -4.26
C TYR A 137 19.73 -6.92 -2.82
N ALA A 138 19.27 -8.13 -2.45
CA ALA A 138 18.76 -8.43 -1.12
C ALA A 138 19.73 -8.05 0.01
N ARG A 139 21.03 -8.37 -0.14
CA ARG A 139 22.06 -8.01 0.85
C ARG A 139 22.22 -6.50 1.02
N LEU A 140 22.21 -5.76 -0.10
CA LEU A 140 22.27 -4.29 -0.06
C LEU A 140 21.01 -3.71 0.58
N PHE A 141 19.84 -4.24 0.22
CA PHE A 141 18.58 -3.82 0.83
C PHE A 141 18.62 -4.02 2.35
N LYS A 142 18.97 -5.23 2.82
CA LYS A 142 19.12 -5.56 4.25
C LYS A 142 20.15 -4.68 4.94
N HIS A 143 21.25 -4.35 4.26
CA HIS A 143 22.23 -3.42 4.82
C HIS A 143 21.62 -2.02 5.01
N LEU A 144 20.91 -1.50 4.00
CA LEU A 144 20.33 -0.16 4.02
C LEU A 144 19.18 -0.01 5.02
N THR A 145 18.52 -1.09 5.46
CA THR A 145 17.46 -0.98 6.46
C THR A 145 17.94 -0.37 7.77
N ARG A 146 19.24 -0.39 8.11
CA ARG A 146 19.79 0.32 9.28
C ARG A 146 19.51 1.83 9.30
N TRP A 147 19.26 2.41 8.13
CA TRP A 147 18.94 3.83 7.95
C TRP A 147 17.45 4.09 7.76
N VAL A 148 16.61 3.13 8.15
CA VAL A 148 15.15 3.29 8.17
C VAL A 148 14.74 3.43 9.63
N ASP A 149 14.32 4.62 10.04
CA ASP A 149 14.07 4.92 11.44
C ASP A 149 12.92 4.08 12.04
N SER A 150 11.90 3.71 11.25
CA SER A 150 10.83 2.81 11.71
C SER A 150 10.14 2.04 10.58
N PHE A 151 9.63 0.85 10.89
CA PHE A 151 8.78 0.04 10.04
C PHE A 151 7.36 -0.05 10.58
N VAL A 152 6.37 0.12 9.72
CA VAL A 152 4.95 -0.05 10.05
C VAL A 152 4.49 -1.43 9.60
N ALA A 153 4.13 -2.28 10.56
CA ALA A 153 3.51 -3.58 10.36
C ALA A 153 1.99 -3.46 10.42
N LEU A 154 1.26 -4.19 9.56
CA LEU A 154 -0.22 -4.13 9.52
C LEU A 154 -0.90 -5.28 10.25
N SER A 155 -0.14 -6.31 10.59
CA SER A 155 -0.56 -7.55 11.20
C SER A 155 0.63 -8.16 11.95
N ASP A 156 0.33 -9.10 12.85
CA ASP A 156 1.34 -9.86 13.58
C ASP A 156 2.26 -10.63 12.61
N GLU A 157 1.69 -11.20 11.55
CA GLU A 157 2.47 -11.89 10.50
C GLU A 157 3.55 -10.98 9.85
N ILE A 158 3.24 -9.69 9.61
CA ILE A 158 4.22 -8.74 9.05
C ILE A 158 5.28 -8.36 10.10
N GLU A 159 4.88 -8.23 11.36
CA GLU A 159 5.77 -7.97 12.49
C GLU A 159 6.79 -9.11 12.64
N GLU A 160 6.33 -10.36 12.66
CA GLU A 160 7.17 -11.56 12.68
C GLU A 160 8.12 -11.63 11.47
N GLU A 161 7.65 -11.30 10.27
CA GLU A 161 8.51 -11.26 9.08
C GLU A 161 9.61 -10.19 9.17
N LEU A 162 9.30 -9.02 9.73
CA LEU A 162 10.27 -7.94 9.93
C LEU A 162 11.34 -8.35 10.97
N GLU A 163 10.93 -8.97 12.07
CA GLU A 163 11.84 -9.51 13.08
C GLU A 163 12.74 -10.60 12.47
N CYS A 164 12.16 -11.56 11.75
CA CYS A 164 12.93 -12.60 11.03
C CYS A 164 13.88 -12.00 9.97
N PHE A 165 13.50 -10.87 9.37
CA PHE A 165 14.36 -10.13 8.45
C PHE A 165 15.58 -9.48 9.15
N GLY A 166 15.51 -9.32 10.47
CA GLY A 166 16.53 -8.72 11.33
C GLY A 166 16.30 -7.23 11.60
N ILE A 167 15.03 -6.81 11.64
CA ILE A 167 14.66 -5.47 12.11
C ILE A 167 14.43 -5.55 13.62
N GLU A 168 15.04 -4.61 14.36
CA GLU A 168 14.89 -4.55 15.82
C GLU A 168 13.44 -4.24 16.23
N PRO A 169 12.89 -4.88 17.28
CA PRO A 169 11.50 -4.70 17.71
C PRO A 169 11.13 -3.24 18.04
N ASP A 170 12.06 -2.47 18.61
CA ASP A 170 11.85 -1.05 18.95
C ASP A 170 11.65 -0.14 17.72
N ARG A 171 12.01 -0.64 16.54
CA ARG A 171 11.81 0.03 15.25
C ARG A 171 10.58 -0.47 14.52
N ILE A 172 9.87 -1.47 15.03
CA ILE A 172 8.63 -2.00 14.44
C ILE A 172 7.44 -1.40 15.19
N VAL A 173 6.50 -0.83 14.45
CA VAL A 173 5.26 -0.28 15.01
C VAL A 173 4.07 -0.90 14.30
N LYS A 174 3.21 -1.57 15.06
CA LYS A 174 1.99 -2.18 14.52
C LYS A 174 0.88 -1.14 14.37
N ILE A 175 0.50 -0.85 13.12
CA ILE A 175 -0.60 0.05 12.77
C ILE A 175 -1.45 -0.60 11.67
N PRO A 176 -2.55 -1.29 12.04
CA PRO A 176 -3.46 -1.89 11.07
C PRO A 176 -4.13 -0.87 10.15
N ASN A 177 -4.68 -1.34 9.03
CA ASN A 177 -5.48 -0.49 8.15
C ASN A 177 -6.83 -0.13 8.75
N GLY A 178 -7.17 1.15 8.71
CA GLY A 178 -8.53 1.61 8.96
C GLY A 178 -9.46 1.34 7.77
N VAL A 179 -10.75 1.24 8.07
CA VAL A 179 -11.87 1.23 7.11
C VAL A 179 -12.62 2.56 7.19
N ASP A 180 -13.29 2.94 6.11
CA ASP A 180 -14.11 4.14 6.07
C ASP A 180 -15.50 3.82 6.64
N THR A 181 -15.75 4.22 7.89
CA THR A 181 -16.99 3.90 8.61
C THR A 181 -18.20 4.66 8.10
N ASP A 182 -18.01 5.71 7.29
CA ASP A 182 -19.11 6.43 6.63
C ASP A 182 -19.60 5.68 5.38
N VAL A 183 -18.77 4.76 4.85
CA VAL A 183 -19.07 3.94 3.67
C VAL A 183 -19.43 2.51 4.05
N PHE A 184 -18.71 1.93 5.00
CA PHE A 184 -18.88 0.55 5.44
C PHE A 184 -19.69 0.50 6.73
N ILE A 185 -21.01 0.66 6.57
CA ILE A 185 -21.98 0.63 7.65
C ILE A 185 -22.69 -0.74 7.62
N PRO A 186 -22.89 -1.43 8.76
CA PRO A 186 -23.68 -2.65 8.81
C PRO A 186 -25.08 -2.43 8.23
N PRO A 187 -25.58 -3.30 7.35
CA PRO A 187 -26.90 -3.12 6.73
C PRO A 187 -28.02 -3.35 7.73
N SER A 188 -29.13 -2.63 7.54
CA SER A 188 -30.40 -2.91 8.18
C SER A 188 -30.97 -4.27 7.75
N SER A 189 -31.94 -4.79 8.51
CA SER A 189 -32.65 -6.03 8.17
C SER A 189 -33.34 -5.96 6.81
N GLU A 190 -33.88 -4.80 6.44
CA GLU A 190 -34.58 -4.59 5.17
C GLU A 190 -33.61 -4.57 3.98
N GLU A 191 -32.47 -3.88 4.11
CA GLU A 191 -31.40 -3.90 3.10
C GLU A 191 -30.84 -5.31 2.92
N ARG A 192 -30.65 -6.05 4.03
CA ARG A 192 -30.20 -7.45 3.97
C ARG A 192 -31.22 -8.32 3.25
N ASN A 193 -32.51 -8.22 3.55
CA ASN A 193 -33.54 -9.01 2.89
C ASN A 193 -33.64 -8.67 1.40
N SER A 194 -33.59 -7.39 1.05
CA SER A 194 -33.60 -6.92 -0.34
C SER A 194 -32.40 -7.45 -1.13
N ALA A 195 -31.18 -7.40 -0.55
CA ALA A 195 -29.98 -7.95 -1.17
C ALA A 195 -30.07 -9.47 -1.34
N ARG A 196 -30.64 -10.19 -0.36
CA ARG A 196 -30.86 -11.64 -0.47
C ARG A 196 -31.81 -11.97 -1.61
N THR A 197 -32.94 -11.27 -1.72
CA THR A 197 -33.89 -11.44 -2.83
C THR A 197 -33.23 -11.16 -4.18
N LEU A 198 -32.47 -10.06 -4.30
CA LEU A 198 -31.76 -9.69 -5.53
C LEU A 198 -30.75 -10.75 -5.96
N LEU A 199 -30.07 -11.37 -5.00
CA LEU A 199 -29.08 -12.43 -5.24
C LEU A 199 -29.72 -13.82 -5.34
N GLY A 200 -31.06 -13.90 -5.32
CA GLY A 200 -31.83 -15.14 -5.38
C GLY A 200 -31.61 -16.06 -4.18
N LEU A 201 -31.23 -15.52 -3.02
CA LEU A 201 -31.00 -16.29 -1.79
C LEU A 201 -32.31 -16.54 -1.04
N GLY A 202 -32.69 -17.81 -0.89
CA GLY A 202 -33.88 -18.24 -0.16
C GLY A 202 -33.78 -18.01 1.35
N ASN A 203 -34.92 -18.08 2.04
CA ASN A 203 -34.96 -18.02 3.51
C ASN A 203 -34.23 -19.23 4.10
N GLY A 204 -33.31 -19.00 5.03
CA GLY A 204 -32.51 -20.06 5.67
C GLY A 204 -31.32 -20.58 4.85
N GLU A 205 -31.16 -20.17 3.58
CA GLU A 205 -29.97 -20.55 2.78
C GLU A 205 -28.70 -19.92 3.34
N LEU A 206 -27.67 -20.74 3.52
CA LEU A 206 -26.33 -20.28 3.88
C LEU A 206 -25.66 -19.67 2.65
N ALA A 207 -25.40 -18.36 2.73
CA ALA A 207 -24.66 -17.63 1.73
C ALA A 207 -23.20 -17.48 2.17
N ILE A 208 -22.26 -17.94 1.33
CA ILE A 208 -20.82 -17.74 1.54
C ILE A 208 -20.34 -16.78 0.47
N ALA A 209 -19.78 -15.64 0.87
CA ALA A 209 -19.33 -14.61 -0.05
C ALA A 209 -17.80 -14.54 -0.12
N PHE A 210 -17.28 -14.44 -1.33
CA PHE A 210 -15.89 -14.12 -1.64
C PHE A 210 -15.81 -12.78 -2.36
N ALA A 211 -14.98 -11.88 -1.83
CA ALA A 211 -14.72 -10.59 -2.44
C ALA A 211 -13.20 -10.32 -2.48
N GLY A 212 -12.61 -10.32 -3.67
CA GLY A 212 -11.19 -10.04 -3.84
C GLY A 212 -10.63 -10.53 -5.18
N ARG A 213 -9.42 -10.06 -5.54
CA ARG A 213 -8.75 -10.46 -6.78
C ARG A 213 -8.71 -11.98 -6.94
N LEU A 214 -9.01 -12.47 -8.14
CA LEU A 214 -8.89 -13.89 -8.53
C LEU A 214 -7.41 -14.29 -8.66
N SER A 215 -6.75 -14.46 -7.51
CA SER A 215 -5.34 -14.84 -7.42
C SER A 215 -5.18 -15.97 -6.40
N HIS A 216 -4.15 -16.81 -6.58
CA HIS A 216 -3.81 -17.87 -5.64
C HIS A 216 -3.70 -17.36 -4.20
N GLN A 217 -3.11 -16.18 -4.00
CA GLN A 217 -2.99 -15.54 -2.68
C GLN A 217 -4.35 -15.32 -1.97
N LYS A 218 -5.44 -15.19 -2.72
CA LYS A 218 -6.78 -14.99 -2.15
C LYS A 218 -7.53 -16.29 -1.90
N GLY A 219 -7.00 -17.44 -2.32
CA GLY A 219 -7.52 -18.75 -1.93
C GLY A 219 -8.93 -19.06 -2.41
N LEU A 220 -9.37 -18.49 -3.54
CA LEU A 220 -10.69 -18.82 -4.10
C LEU A 220 -10.81 -20.32 -4.42
N ASP A 221 -9.73 -20.92 -4.88
CA ASP A 221 -9.65 -22.36 -5.14
C ASP A 221 -9.84 -23.17 -3.84
N VAL A 222 -9.29 -22.70 -2.71
CA VAL A 222 -9.50 -23.29 -1.38
C VAL A 222 -10.97 -23.18 -0.99
N LEU A 223 -11.58 -22.00 -1.18
CA LEU A 223 -13.01 -21.79 -0.90
C LEU A 223 -13.90 -22.73 -1.72
N ILE A 224 -13.66 -22.86 -3.03
CA ILE A 224 -14.45 -23.75 -3.90
C ILE A 224 -14.32 -25.20 -3.44
N ARG A 225 -13.10 -25.68 -3.15
CA ARG A 225 -12.89 -27.03 -2.62
C ARG A 225 -13.57 -27.25 -1.28
N ALA A 226 -13.54 -26.25 -0.39
CA ALA A 226 -14.22 -26.32 0.90
C ALA A 226 -15.75 -26.34 0.73
N ALA A 227 -16.30 -25.49 -0.13
CA ALA A 227 -17.72 -25.42 -0.41
C ALA A 227 -18.26 -26.75 -0.98
N GLY A 228 -17.50 -27.43 -1.83
CA GLY A 228 -17.87 -28.76 -2.35
C GLY A 228 -17.93 -29.87 -1.29
N ARG A 229 -17.43 -29.63 -0.07
CA ARG A 229 -17.50 -30.57 1.06
C ARG A 229 -18.66 -30.27 2.01
N LEU A 230 -19.37 -29.17 1.83
CA LEU A 230 -20.48 -28.79 2.69
C LEU A 230 -21.78 -29.45 2.21
N HIS A 231 -22.63 -29.87 3.15
CA HIS A 231 -23.95 -30.43 2.87
C HIS A 231 -25.06 -29.39 3.13
N GLY A 232 -26.13 -29.44 2.34
CA GLY A 232 -27.29 -28.53 2.45
C GLY A 232 -27.39 -27.50 1.32
N HIS A 233 -28.42 -26.64 1.39
CA HIS A 233 -28.65 -25.57 0.40
C HIS A 233 -27.70 -24.39 0.64
N ILE A 234 -26.58 -24.39 -0.06
CA ILE A 234 -25.51 -23.40 0.07
C ILE A 234 -25.34 -22.67 -1.25
N LYS A 235 -25.18 -21.34 -1.18
CA LYS A 235 -24.79 -20.53 -2.34
C LYS A 235 -23.46 -19.84 -2.08
N VAL A 236 -22.53 -20.03 -3.01
CA VAL A 236 -21.24 -19.33 -3.02
C VAL A 236 -21.34 -18.16 -3.99
N LEU A 237 -21.15 -16.94 -3.46
CA LEU A 237 -21.14 -15.70 -4.23
C LEU A 237 -19.68 -15.25 -4.42
N ILE A 238 -19.29 -14.94 -5.65
CA ILE A 238 -17.90 -14.60 -5.99
C ILE A 238 -17.87 -13.24 -6.69
N ALA A 239 -17.09 -12.30 -6.14
CA ALA A 239 -16.76 -11.02 -6.75
C ALA A 239 -15.23 -10.84 -6.78
N GLY A 240 -14.61 -10.74 -7.96
CA GLY A 240 -13.14 -10.68 -8.05
C GLY A 240 -12.55 -10.14 -9.33
#